data_AF-A0A366MVW2-F1
#
_entry.id   AF-A0A366MVW2-F1
#
_cell.length_a   1.000
_cell.length_b   1.000
_cell.length_c   1.000
_cell.angle_alpha   90.00
_cell.angle_beta   90.00
_cell.angle_gamma   90.00
#
_symmetry.space_group_name_H-M   'P 1'
#
loop_
_entity.id
_entity.type
_entity.pdbx_description
1 polymer ?
#
loop_
_entity_poly.entity_id
_entity_poly.type
_entity_poly.pdbx_seq_one_letter_code
_entity_poly.pdbx_strand_id
1 'polypeptide(L)'
;MINKLYNLKKNQTEQKLIEKSTLEQEVYRIDEEMQTVKNRINTATVEKFGSISDFMILAMHKDSLRFYIKELLTKKNTLIKKIEELLNDIIELQKESEQYKYILDEEKKEKNKILMDMQALESEEFIQSKYIRA
;
A
#
# COMPACT_ATOMS: atom_id res chain seq x y z
N MET A 1 -3.10 22.61 -14.23
CA MET A 1 -3.94 22.13 -13.11
C MET A 1 -3.86 20.61 -13.00
N ILE A 2 -3.98 19.87 -14.10
CA ILE A 2 -3.92 18.40 -14.16
C ILE A 2 -2.60 17.81 -13.64
N ASN A 3 -1.45 18.43 -13.95
CA ASN A 3 -0.16 17.97 -13.41
C ASN A 3 -0.11 18.03 -11.86
N LYS A 4 -0.73 19.05 -11.25
CA LYS A 4 -0.84 19.12 -9.77
C LYS A 4 -1.71 18.00 -9.22
N LEU A 5 -2.82 17.67 -9.89
CA LEU A 5 -3.71 16.57 -9.51
C LEU A 5 -3.02 15.20 -9.65
N TYR A 6 -2.28 14.99 -10.74
CA TYR A 6 -1.48 13.78 -10.96
C TYR A 6 -0.47 13.55 -9.82
N ASN A 7 0.31 14.58 -9.47
CA ASN A 7 1.29 14.49 -8.39
C ASN A 7 0.62 14.30 -7.01
N LEU A 8 -0.52 14.94 -6.77
CA LEU A 8 -1.28 14.74 -5.55
C LEU A 8 -1.74 13.28 -5.40
N LYS A 9 -2.30 12.69 -6.46
CA LYS A 9 -2.76 11.30 -6.46
C LYS A 9 -1.62 10.30 -6.30
N LYS A 10 -0.46 10.59 -6.89
CA LYS A 10 0.76 9.82 -6.70
C LYS A 10 1.20 9.83 -5.22
N ASN A 11 1.27 11.00 -4.60
CA ASN A 11 1.61 11.12 -3.17
C ASN A 11 0.60 10.40 -2.27
N GLN A 12 -0.70 10.48 -2.58
CA GLN A 12 -1.74 9.75 -1.86
C GLN A 12 -1.55 8.22 -1.97
N THR A 13 -1.19 7.74 -3.16
CA THR A 13 -0.90 6.31 -3.38
C THR A 13 0.32 5.87 -2.57
N GLU A 14 1.39 6.67 -2.56
CA GLU A 14 2.59 6.41 -1.77
C GLU A 14 2.30 6.37 -0.27
N GLN A 15 1.50 7.31 0.24
CA GLN A 15 1.08 7.33 1.64
C GLN A 15 0.30 6.07 2.03
N LYS A 16 -0.66 5.63 1.19
CA LYS A 16 -1.44 4.41 1.46
C LYS A 16 -0.58 3.14 1.35
N LEU A 17 0.43 3.11 0.48
CA LEU A 17 1.40 2.03 0.41
C LEU A 17 2.21 1.90 1.70
N ILE A 18 2.64 3.02 2.27
CA ILE A 18 3.33 3.05 3.56
C ILE A 18 2.41 2.53 4.66
N GLU A 19 1.17 3.03 4.72
CA GLU A 19 0.18 2.59 5.70
C GLU A 19 -0.06 1.07 5.61
N LYS A 20 -0.28 0.53 4.41
CA LYS A 20 -0.38 -0.90 4.16
C LYS A 20 0.84 -1.66 4.71
N SER A 21 2.05 -1.20 4.40
CA SER A 21 3.28 -1.84 4.87
C SER A 21 3.38 -1.84 6.40
N THR A 22 2.93 -0.77 7.08
CA THR A 22 2.93 -0.73 8.56
C THR A 22 1.94 -1.72 9.17
N LEU A 23 0.76 -1.89 8.57
CA LEU A 23 -0.22 -2.87 9.03
C LEU A 23 0.26 -4.31 8.77
N GLU A 24 0.92 -4.56 7.64
CA GLU A 24 1.54 -5.87 7.35
C GLU A 24 2.62 -6.23 8.37
N GLN A 25 3.42 -5.24 8.80
CA GLN A 25 4.39 -5.44 9.89
C GLN A 25 3.72 -5.74 11.23
N GLU A 26 2.59 -5.08 11.56
CA GLU A 26 1.85 -5.38 12.78
C GLU A 26 1.29 -6.81 12.76
N VAL A 27 0.76 -7.26 11.62
CA VAL A 27 0.30 -8.64 11.42
C VAL A 27 1.45 -9.63 11.63
N TYR A 28 2.64 -9.33 11.08
CA TYR A 28 3.83 -10.17 11.26
C TYR A 28 4.24 -10.27 12.75
N ARG A 29 4.23 -9.15 13.48
CA ARG A 29 4.53 -9.14 14.92
C ARG A 29 3.53 -9.98 15.71
N ILE A 30 2.24 -9.91 15.37
CA ILE A 30 1.21 -10.75 15.99
C ILE A 30 1.48 -12.24 15.72
N ASP A 31 1.91 -12.59 14.51
CA ASP A 31 2.25 -13.98 14.19
C ASP A 31 3.45 -14.49 14.98
N GLU A 32 4.51 -13.69 15.13
CA GLU A 32 5.66 -14.02 15.98
C GLU A 32 5.26 -14.21 17.45
N GLU A 33 4.42 -13.32 17.97
CA GLU A 33 3.89 -13.39 19.32
C GLU A 33 3.06 -14.67 19.53
N MET A 34 2.16 -14.98 18.59
CA MET A 34 1.37 -16.21 18.62
C MET A 34 2.26 -17.47 18.63
N GLN A 35 3.35 -17.49 17.85
CA GLN A 35 4.30 -18.61 17.87
C GLN A 35 5.02 -18.72 19.22
N THR A 36 5.43 -17.60 19.79
CA THR A 36 6.06 -17.55 21.11
C THR A 36 5.12 -18.10 22.19
N VAL A 37 3.85 -17.70 22.17
CA VAL A 37 2.85 -18.19 23.12
C VAL A 37 2.56 -19.68 22.91
N LYS A 38 2.47 -20.16 21.66
CA LYS A 38 2.35 -21.60 21.36
C LYS A 38 3.52 -22.41 21.92
N ASN A 39 4.74 -21.91 21.73
CA ASN A 39 5.94 -22.54 22.28
C ASN A 39 5.85 -22.63 23.81
N ARG A 40 5.46 -21.54 24.49
CA ARG A 40 5.25 -21.52 25.94
C ARG A 40 4.21 -22.55 26.40
N ILE A 41 3.10 -22.71 25.68
CA ILE A 41 2.07 -23.73 25.99
C ILE A 41 2.65 -25.14 25.89
N ASN A 42 3.46 -25.39 24.85
CA ASN A 42 4.03 -26.70 24.55
C ASN A 42 5.13 -27.08 25.55
N THR A 43 5.98 -26.12 25.94
CA THR A 43 7.09 -26.36 26.87
C THR A 43 6.68 -26.29 28.33
N ALA A 44 5.54 -25.67 28.66
CA ALA A 44 5.05 -25.60 30.03
C ALA A 44 4.71 -27.01 30.54
N THR A 45 5.42 -27.44 31.58
CA THR A 45 5.25 -28.73 32.25
C THR A 45 5.36 -28.53 33.77
N VAL A 46 4.88 -29.52 34.51
CA VAL A 46 5.08 -29.65 35.96
C VAL A 46 5.95 -30.87 36.25
N GLU A 47 6.42 -30.99 37.48
CA GLU A 47 7.19 -32.15 37.93
C GLU A 47 6.32 -33.42 37.97
N LYS A 48 6.92 -34.57 37.62
CA LYS A 48 6.21 -35.86 37.52
C LYS A 48 5.56 -36.29 38.84
N PHE A 49 6.14 -35.91 39.97
CA PHE A 49 5.65 -36.22 41.32
C PHE A 49 5.14 -34.98 42.06
N GLY A 50 4.76 -33.94 41.31
CA GLY A 50 4.18 -32.71 41.85
C GLY A 50 2.80 -32.92 42.48
N SER A 51 2.33 -31.90 43.21
CA SER A 51 1.00 -31.93 43.81
C SER A 51 -0.08 -31.89 42.74
N ILE A 52 -1.26 -32.47 43.01
CA ILE A 52 -2.41 -32.42 42.09
C ILE A 52 -2.79 -30.96 41.76
N SER A 53 -2.63 -30.04 42.73
CA SER A 53 -2.79 -28.61 42.53
C SER A 53 -1.90 -28.04 41.42
N ASP A 54 -0.66 -28.51 41.28
CA ASP A 54 0.28 -28.03 40.26
C ASP A 54 -0.21 -28.36 38.85
N PHE A 55 -0.77 -29.55 38.65
CA PHE A 55 -1.38 -29.95 37.37
C PHE A 55 -2.60 -29.10 37.02
N MET A 56 -3.42 -28.75 38.02
CA MET A 56 -4.59 -27.88 37.82
C MET A 56 -4.16 -26.45 37.44
N ILE A 57 -3.15 -25.90 38.13
CA ILE A 57 -2.59 -24.58 37.82
C ILE A 57 -2.01 -24.57 36.40
N LEU A 58 -1.28 -25.62 36.00
CA LEU A 58 -0.75 -25.75 34.64
C LEU A 58 -1.86 -25.75 33.59
N ALA A 59 -2.94 -26.50 33.83
CA ALA A 59 -4.08 -26.54 32.91
C ALA A 59 -4.71 -25.14 32.76
N MET A 60 -5.00 -24.47 33.88
CA MET A 60 -5.53 -23.09 33.88
C MET A 60 -4.60 -22.11 33.15
N HIS A 61 -3.28 -22.22 33.37
CA HIS A 61 -2.30 -21.39 32.68
C HIS A 61 -2.33 -21.62 31.16
N LYS A 62 -2.36 -22.88 30.71
CA LYS A 62 -2.46 -23.22 29.29
C LYS A 62 -3.77 -22.72 28.67
N ASP A 63 -4.88 -22.78 29.41
CA ASP A 63 -6.17 -22.25 28.97
C ASP A 63 -6.15 -20.73 28.81
N SER A 64 -5.55 -20.01 29.76
CA SER A 64 -5.37 -18.56 29.66
C SER A 64 -4.54 -18.19 28.42
N LEU A 65 -3.44 -18.89 28.15
CA LEU A 65 -2.63 -18.67 26.96
C LEU A 65 -3.39 -19.01 25.66
N ARG A 66 -4.21 -20.08 25.65
CA ARG A 66 -5.09 -20.41 24.52
C ARG A 66 -6.12 -19.32 24.26
N PHE A 67 -6.68 -18.74 25.31
CA PHE A 67 -7.61 -17.61 25.19
C PHE A 67 -6.90 -16.39 24.59
N TYR A 68 -5.72 -16.06 25.08
CA TYR A 68 -4.92 -14.96 24.56
C TYR A 68 -4.57 -15.13 23.06
N ILE A 69 -4.24 -16.35 22.62
CA ILE A 69 -4.04 -16.65 21.18
C ILE A 69 -5.31 -16.34 20.36
N LYS A 70 -6.51 -16.59 20.90
CA LYS A 70 -7.77 -16.26 20.20
C LYS A 70 -7.94 -14.75 20.06
N GLU A 71 -7.61 -13.97 21.07
CA GLU A 71 -7.65 -12.50 21.01
C GLU A 71 -6.65 -11.95 19.98
N LEU A 72 -5.43 -12.49 19.94
CA LEU A 72 -4.46 -12.13 18.91
C LEU A 72 -4.97 -12.47 17.51
N LEU A 73 -5.66 -13.60 17.34
CA LEU A 73 -6.23 -14.01 16.07
C LEU A 73 -7.38 -13.10 15.62
N THR A 74 -8.25 -12.67 16.52
CA THR A 74 -9.31 -11.70 16.18
C THR A 74 -8.71 -10.36 15.78
N LYS A 75 -7.67 -9.88 16.50
CA LYS A 75 -6.92 -8.67 16.14
C LYS A 75 -6.23 -8.80 14.78
N LYS A 76 -5.60 -9.95 14.49
CA LYS A 76 -5.00 -10.21 13.18
C LYS A 76 -6.05 -10.13 12.06
N ASN A 77 -7.21 -10.74 12.26
CA ASN A 77 -8.27 -10.74 11.25
C ASN A 77 -8.84 -9.34 10.99
N THR A 78 -8.94 -8.48 12.00
CA THR A 78 -9.38 -7.09 11.79
C THR A 78 -8.34 -6.27 11.04
N LEU A 79 -7.04 -6.49 11.30
CA LEU A 79 -5.96 -5.85 10.54
C LEU A 79 -5.93 -6.31 9.08
N ILE A 80 -6.12 -7.61 8.81
CA ILE A 80 -6.19 -8.13 7.44
C ILE A 80 -7.33 -7.47 6.65
N LYS A 81 -8.52 -7.33 7.26
CA LYS A 81 -9.64 -6.61 6.60
C LYS A 81 -9.28 -5.17 6.25
N LYS A 82 -8.61 -4.45 7.16
CA LYS A 82 -8.13 -3.08 6.88
C LYS A 82 -7.12 -3.03 5.74
N ILE A 83 -6.24 -4.03 5.66
CA ILE A 83 -5.27 -4.16 4.55
C ILE A 83 -6.01 -4.37 3.22
N GLU A 84 -7.04 -5.21 3.20
CA GLU A 84 -7.88 -5.45 2.00
C GLU A 84 -8.62 -4.17 1.57
N GLU A 85 -9.20 -3.42 2.50
CA GLU A 85 -9.84 -2.13 2.25
C GLU A 85 -8.84 -1.11 1.66
N LEU A 86 -7.66 -0.99 2.26
CA LEU A 86 -6.58 -0.12 1.75
C LEU A 86 -6.10 -0.52 0.36
N LEU A 87 -6.08 -1.83 0.06
CA LEU A 87 -5.66 -2.33 -1.25
C LEU A 87 -6.66 -1.91 -2.33
N ASN A 88 -7.97 -1.99 -2.06
CA ASN A 88 -9.00 -1.50 -2.99
C ASN A 88 -8.84 0.00 -3.24
N ASP A 89 -8.59 0.78 -2.19
CA ASP A 89 -8.34 2.21 -2.31
C ASP A 89 -7.10 2.56 -3.15
N ILE A 90 -6.01 1.79 -2.99
CA ILE A 90 -4.79 1.96 -3.76
C ILE A 90 -5.07 1.69 -5.25
N ILE A 91 -5.84 0.65 -5.56
CA ILE A 91 -6.21 0.31 -6.94
C ILE A 91 -7.00 1.46 -7.58
N GLU A 92 -7.98 2.03 -6.88
CA GLU A 92 -8.75 3.17 -7.41
C GLU A 92 -7.87 4.40 -7.64
N LEU A 93 -6.99 4.74 -6.68
CA LEU A 93 -6.04 5.85 -6.85
C LEU A 93 -5.08 5.64 -8.02
N GLN A 94 -4.64 4.40 -8.25
CA GLN A 94 -3.78 4.06 -9.38
C GLN A 94 -4.51 4.23 -10.72
N LYS A 95 -5.77 3.79 -10.82
CA LYS A 95 -6.61 4.01 -12.02
C LYS A 95 -6.76 5.50 -12.32
N GLU A 96 -7.09 6.31 -11.32
CA GLU A 96 -7.21 7.77 -11.48
C GLU A 96 -5.89 8.41 -11.90
N SER A 97 -4.77 7.99 -11.30
CA SER A 97 -3.44 8.48 -11.66
C SER A 97 -3.09 8.17 -13.11
N GLU A 98 -3.43 6.98 -13.60
CA GLU A 98 -3.22 6.57 -14.99
C GLU A 98 -4.06 7.39 -15.96
N GLN A 99 -5.33 7.68 -15.62
CA GLN A 99 -6.18 8.58 -16.41
C GLN A 99 -5.57 9.98 -16.54
N TYR A 100 -5.08 10.55 -15.43
CA TYR A 100 -4.43 11.86 -15.47
C TYR A 100 -3.13 11.85 -16.27
N LYS A 101 -2.37 10.76 -16.20
CA LYS A 101 -1.16 10.59 -17.01
C LYS A 101 -1.49 10.59 -18.51
N TYR A 102 -2.51 9.85 -18.91
CA TYR A 102 -2.97 9.81 -20.30
C TYR A 102 -3.34 11.20 -20.82
N ILE A 103 -4.10 11.97 -20.04
CA ILE A 103 -4.49 13.34 -20.42
C ILE A 103 -3.27 14.24 -20.59
N LEU A 104 -2.28 14.15 -19.68
CA LEU A 104 -1.05 14.93 -19.78
C LEU A 104 -0.22 14.59 -21.02
N ASP A 105 -0.20 13.31 -21.41
CA ASP A 105 0.51 12.86 -22.59
C ASP A 105 -0.16 13.38 -23.88
N GLU A 106 -1.49 13.39 -23.95
CA GLU A 106 -2.24 13.97 -25.07
C GLU A 106 -2.05 15.50 -25.16
N GLU A 107 -2.16 16.24 -24.04
CA GLU A 107 -1.87 17.69 -24.02
C GLU A 107 -0.45 18.00 -24.53
N LYS A 108 0.50 17.14 -24.21
CA LYS A 108 1.90 17.29 -24.65
C LYS A 108 2.04 17.05 -26.16
N LYS A 109 1.39 16.02 -26.70
CA LYS A 109 1.39 15.75 -28.15
C LYS A 109 0.76 16.90 -28.94
N GLU A 110 -0.37 17.42 -28.47
CA GLU A 110 -1.07 18.52 -29.12
C GLU A 110 -0.22 19.80 -29.15
N LYS A 111 0.40 20.16 -28.02
CA LYS A 111 1.33 21.30 -27.95
C LYS A 111 2.52 21.14 -28.90
N ASN A 112 3.09 19.95 -28.99
CA ASN A 112 4.20 19.69 -29.91
C ASN A 112 3.77 19.84 -31.37
N LYS A 113 2.57 19.38 -31.72
CA LYS A 113 2.01 19.53 -33.06
C LYS A 113 1.82 21.01 -33.43
N ILE A 114 1.18 21.78 -32.54
CA ILE A 114 0.98 23.22 -32.76
C ILE A 114 2.32 23.95 -32.93
N LEU A 115 3.33 23.59 -32.13
CA LEU A 115 4.66 24.18 -32.24
C LEU A 115 5.33 23.85 -33.59
N MET A 116 5.23 22.59 -34.06
CA MET A 116 5.74 22.19 -35.36
C MET A 116 5.04 22.94 -36.51
N ASP A 117 3.71 23.07 -36.43
CA ASP A 117 2.92 23.79 -37.44
C ASP A 117 3.28 25.28 -37.48
N MET A 118 3.49 25.93 -36.31
CA MET A 118 4.00 27.30 -36.24
C MET A 118 5.40 27.45 -36.86
N GLN A 119 6.32 26.55 -36.55
CA GLN A 119 7.68 26.57 -37.11
C GLN A 119 7.68 26.38 -38.63
N ALA A 120 6.78 25.53 -39.15
CA ALA A 120 6.60 25.34 -40.58
C ALA A 120 6.10 26.64 -41.25
N LEU A 121 5.08 27.28 -40.68
CA LEU A 121 4.57 28.57 -41.16
C LEU A 121 5.64 29.67 -41.15
N GLU A 122 6.39 29.83 -40.05
CA GLU A 122 7.49 30.80 -39.97
C GLU A 122 8.56 30.55 -41.03
N SER A 123 8.86 29.27 -41.29
CA SER A 123 9.83 28.88 -42.33
C SER A 123 9.31 29.18 -43.73
N GLU A 124 8.03 28.91 -44.00
CA GLU A 124 7.38 29.23 -45.27
C GLU A 124 7.30 30.74 -45.51
N GLU A 125 6.88 31.52 -44.52
CA GLU A 125 6.85 32.98 -44.57
C GLU A 125 8.25 33.56 -44.79
N PHE A 126 9.26 33.03 -44.10
CA PHE A 126 10.65 33.44 -44.30
C PHE A 126 11.11 33.19 -45.73
N ILE A 127 10.83 32.01 -46.29
CA ILE A 127 11.13 31.66 -47.68
C ILE A 127 10.42 32.62 -48.64
N GLN A 128 9.12 32.84 -48.49
CA GLN A 128 8.36 33.76 -49.34
C GLN A 128 8.91 35.19 -49.27
N SER A 129 9.27 35.67 -48.07
CA SER A 129 9.82 37.02 -47.89
C SER A 129 11.17 37.23 -48.58
N LYS A 130 11.96 36.16 -48.80
CA LYS A 130 13.19 36.21 -49.59
C LYS A 130 12.91 36.33 -51.09
N TYR A 131 11.86 35.67 -51.59
CA TYR A 131 11.47 35.74 -53.00
C TYR A 131 10.81 37.08 -53.36
N ILE A 132 10.13 37.75 -52.43
CA ILE A 132 9.48 39.06 -52.67
C ILE A 132 10.49 40.23 -52.69
N ARG A 133 11.68 40.06 -52.08
CA ARG A 133 12.74 41.08 -52.05
C ARG A 133 13.77 40.99 -53.19
N ALA A 134 13.65 39.98 -54.06
CA ALA A 134 14.47 39.80 -55.26
C ALA A 134 13.72 40.33 -56.49
#